data_AF-A0AAD7C2W5-F1
#
_entry.id   AF-A0AAD7C2W5-F1
#
_cell.length_a   1.000
_cell.length_b   1.000
_cell.length_c   1.000
_cell.angle_alpha   90.00
_cell.angle_beta   90.00
_cell.angle_gamma   90.00
#
_symmetry.space_group_name_H-M   'P 1'
#
loop_
_entity.id
_entity.type
_entity.pdbx_description
1 polymer ?
#
loop_
_entity_poly.entity_id
_entity_poly.type
_entity_poly.pdbx_seq_one_letter_code
_entity_poly.pdbx_strand_id
1 'polypeptide(L)'
;VGHTGNFDAAVSAITHTDAAVGTVYAACQAAGYVLLVTADHGNAEQMRNAETGAPHTAHTCNPVPLILAGPASKGYALVPEGEKAEDEEEGALCDVAPTVLDLLGIPQPEEMTGRSLLAKVGK
;
A
#
# COMPACT_ATOMS: atom_id res chain seq x y z
N VAL A 1 -7.59 15.11 6.70
CA VAL A 1 -8.98 15.24 7.20
C VAL A 1 -9.24 14.36 8.42
N GLY A 2 -8.68 13.14 8.51
CA GLY A 2 -8.86 12.27 9.68
C GLY A 2 -8.54 12.91 11.05
N HIS A 3 -7.46 13.70 11.14
CA HIS A 3 -7.12 14.47 12.36
C HIS A 3 -8.19 15.46 12.86
N THR A 4 -9.21 15.77 12.07
CA THR A 4 -10.33 16.62 12.53
C THR A 4 -11.31 15.86 13.42
N GLY A 5 -11.30 14.52 13.39
CA GLY A 5 -12.28 13.68 14.09
C GLY A 5 -13.69 13.71 13.49
N ASN A 6 -13.89 14.43 12.38
CA ASN A 6 -15.17 14.48 11.69
C ASN A 6 -15.30 13.28 10.72
N PHE A 7 -16.16 12.34 11.08
CA PHE A 7 -16.39 11.11 10.31
C PHE A 7 -16.86 11.38 8.88
N ASP A 8 -17.90 12.20 8.70
CA ASP A 8 -18.49 12.46 7.37
C ASP A 8 -17.49 13.20 6.46
N ALA A 9 -16.70 14.10 7.03
CA ALA A 9 -15.62 14.76 6.30
C ALA A 9 -14.52 13.76 5.89
N ALA A 10 -14.17 12.80 6.74
CA ALA A 10 -13.19 11.77 6.43
C ALA A 10 -13.69 10.82 5.33
N VAL A 11 -14.97 10.41 5.37
CA VAL A 11 -15.61 9.64 4.29
C VAL A 11 -15.52 10.39 2.97
N SER A 12 -15.93 11.66 2.95
CA SER A 12 -15.83 12.50 1.75
C SER A 12 -14.39 12.61 1.25
N ALA A 13 -13.41 12.79 2.14
CA ALA A 13 -12.01 12.85 1.76
C ALA A 13 -11.53 11.56 1.09
N ILE A 14 -11.84 10.39 1.66
CA ILE A 14 -11.48 9.09 1.07
C ILE A 14 -12.17 8.88 -0.27
N THR A 15 -13.44 9.25 -0.43
CA THR A 15 -14.16 9.16 -1.71
C THR A 15 -13.45 9.94 -2.82
N HIS A 16 -12.95 11.14 -2.53
CA HIS A 16 -12.20 11.93 -3.50
C HIS A 16 -10.80 11.32 -3.78
N THR A 17 -10.14 10.78 -2.75
CA THR A 17 -8.86 10.07 -2.92
C THR A 17 -9.03 8.85 -3.84
N ASP A 18 -10.07 8.04 -3.64
CA ASP A 18 -10.37 6.88 -4.49
C ASP A 18 -10.60 7.27 -5.96
N ALA A 19 -11.40 8.31 -6.21
CA ALA A 19 -11.60 8.84 -7.56
C ALA A 19 -10.30 9.34 -8.22
N ALA A 20 -9.40 9.95 -7.43
CA ALA A 20 -8.09 10.38 -7.90
C ALA A 20 -7.18 9.18 -8.23
N VAL A 21 -7.16 8.14 -7.39
CA VAL A 21 -6.46 6.88 -7.67
C VAL A 21 -6.98 6.25 -8.97
N GLY A 22 -8.30 6.22 -9.19
CA GLY A 22 -8.91 5.74 -10.43
C GLY A 22 -8.45 6.50 -11.67
N THR A 23 -8.28 7.83 -11.56
CA THR A 23 -7.74 8.67 -12.64
C THR A 23 -6.29 8.31 -12.97
N VAL A 24 -5.44 8.14 -11.95
CA VAL A 24 -4.03 7.74 -12.12
C VAL A 24 -3.95 6.33 -12.70
N TYR A 25 -4.75 5.39 -12.20
CA TYR A 25 -4.79 4.02 -12.68
C TYR A 25 -5.15 3.94 -14.17
N ALA A 26 -6.16 4.69 -14.62
CA ALA A 26 -6.53 4.76 -16.03
C ALA A 26 -5.37 5.28 -16.91
N ALA A 27 -4.65 6.29 -16.45
CA ALA A 27 -3.46 6.80 -17.15
C ALA A 27 -2.32 5.76 -17.19
N CYS A 28 -2.07 5.06 -16.07
CA CYS A 28 -1.09 3.98 -16.01
C CYS A 28 -1.44 2.86 -16.99
N GLN A 29 -2.72 2.44 -17.06
CA GLN A 29 -3.16 1.41 -18.00
C GLN A 29 -2.95 1.84 -19.46
N ALA A 30 -3.36 3.07 -19.82
CA ALA A 30 -3.21 3.59 -21.18
C ALA A 30 -1.75 3.67 -21.63
N ALA A 31 -0.82 3.93 -20.70
CA ALA A 31 0.60 4.03 -20.97
C ALA A 31 1.39 2.73 -20.69
N GLY A 32 0.72 1.63 -20.29
CA GLY A 32 1.38 0.34 -20.02
C GLY A 32 2.23 0.30 -18.75
N TYR A 33 1.96 1.17 -17.79
CA TYR A 33 2.64 1.21 -16.49
C TYR A 33 2.02 0.22 -15.50
N VAL A 34 2.84 -0.17 -14.53
CA VAL A 34 2.40 -0.78 -13.27
C VAL A 34 2.22 0.33 -12.24
N LEU A 35 1.14 0.27 -11.47
CA LEU A 35 0.82 1.15 -10.35
C LEU A 35 0.97 0.37 -9.05
N LEU A 36 1.80 0.88 -8.14
CA LEU A 36 1.80 0.47 -6.74
C LEU A 36 1.05 1.51 -5.91
N VAL A 37 0.10 1.09 -5.09
CA VAL A 37 -0.64 1.96 -4.16
C VAL A 37 -0.38 1.48 -2.73
N THR A 38 0.02 2.40 -1.86
CA THR A 38 0.26 2.12 -0.44
C THR A 38 -0.03 3.36 0.41
N ALA A 39 0.13 3.24 1.73
CA ALA A 39 0.04 4.35 2.68
C ALA A 39 1.26 4.33 3.61
N ASP A 40 1.59 5.45 4.22
CA ASP A 40 2.66 5.60 5.20
C ASP A 40 2.23 5.18 6.61
N HIS A 41 0.95 5.35 6.96
CA HIS A 41 0.36 4.87 8.20
C HIS A 41 -1.19 4.87 8.13
N GLY A 42 -1.82 4.34 9.18
CA GLY A 42 -3.27 4.43 9.39
C GLY A 42 -3.72 5.75 10.02
N ASN A 43 -5.00 6.11 9.80
CA ASN A 43 -5.72 7.21 10.45
C ASN A 43 -7.24 7.06 10.22
N ALA A 44 -7.67 7.20 8.96
CA ALA A 44 -9.08 7.40 8.62
C ALA A 44 -9.94 6.14 8.70
N GLU A 45 -9.33 4.97 8.85
CA GLU A 45 -10.00 3.70 9.14
C GLU A 45 -10.54 3.62 10.58
N GLN A 46 -10.00 4.45 11.50
CA GLN A 46 -10.50 4.57 12.87
C GLN A 46 -10.76 6.03 13.24
N MET A 47 -12.02 6.46 13.06
CA MET A 47 -12.46 7.84 13.33
C MET A 47 -13.16 8.02 14.68
N ARG A 48 -13.36 6.93 15.43
CA ARG A 48 -13.93 6.93 16.78
C ARG A 48 -13.16 5.99 17.70
N ASN A 49 -13.01 6.38 18.96
CA ASN A 49 -12.50 5.50 20.00
C ASN A 49 -13.58 4.46 20.35
N ALA A 50 -13.24 3.17 20.31
CA ALA A 50 -14.20 2.09 20.51
C ALA A 50 -14.77 2.01 21.94
N GLU A 51 -14.03 2.48 22.94
CA GLU A 51 -14.44 2.42 24.35
C GLU A 51 -15.28 3.63 24.76
N THR A 52 -14.89 4.82 24.31
CA THR A 52 -15.50 6.09 24.75
C THR A 52 -16.46 6.70 23.73
N GLY A 53 -16.43 6.25 22.47
CA GLY A 53 -17.19 6.81 21.36
C GLY A 53 -16.74 8.20 20.89
N ALA A 54 -15.73 8.78 21.56
CA ALA A 54 -15.20 10.09 21.23
C ALA A 54 -14.51 10.10 19.85
N PRO A 55 -14.45 11.27 19.16
CA PRO A 55 -13.68 11.41 17.93
C PRO A 55 -12.23 10.96 18.10
N HIS A 56 -11.74 10.15 17.18
CA HIS A 56 -10.34 9.74 17.14
C HIS A 56 -9.60 10.60 16.12
N THR A 57 -8.57 11.31 16.58
CA THR A 57 -7.82 12.28 15.76
C THR A 57 -6.35 11.90 15.56
N ALA A 58 -5.91 10.75 16.08
CA ALA A 58 -4.53 10.29 16.00
C ALA A 58 -4.33 9.28 14.87
N HIS A 59 -3.07 8.95 14.57
CA HIS A 59 -2.75 7.79 13.73
C HIS A 59 -3.14 6.50 14.43
N THR A 60 -3.16 5.40 13.68
CA THR A 60 -3.28 4.05 14.22
C THR A 60 -2.01 3.25 13.91
N CYS A 61 -1.90 2.08 14.53
CA CYS A 61 -0.89 1.09 14.22
C CYS A 61 -1.42 -0.02 13.31
N ASN A 62 -2.54 0.21 12.61
CA ASN A 62 -3.07 -0.76 11.67
C ASN A 62 -2.11 -0.92 10.49
N PRO A 63 -1.99 -2.13 9.91
CA PRO A 63 -1.20 -2.33 8.70
C PRO A 63 -1.76 -1.50 7.54
N VAL A 64 -0.88 -1.15 6.61
CA VAL A 64 -1.20 -0.39 5.40
C VAL A 64 -1.27 -1.31 4.19
N PRO A 65 -2.11 -1.02 3.19
CA PRO A 65 -2.16 -1.83 1.99
C PRO A 65 -0.88 -1.66 1.17
N LEU A 66 -0.48 -2.70 0.44
CA LEU A 66 0.39 -2.58 -0.73
C LEU A 66 -0.34 -3.26 -1.88
N ILE A 67 -0.76 -2.48 -2.87
CA ILE A 67 -1.56 -2.96 -4.00
C ILE A 67 -0.73 -2.85 -5.25
N LEU A 68 -0.56 -3.97 -5.95
CA LEU A 68 0.05 -4.05 -7.27
C LEU A 68 -1.04 -4.11 -8.34
N ALA A 69 -1.14 -3.07 -9.16
CA ALA A 69 -2.12 -2.96 -10.23
C ALA A 69 -1.42 -2.72 -11.57
N GLY A 70 -1.66 -3.56 -12.57
CA GLY A 70 -1.00 -3.43 -13.87
C GLY A 70 -1.45 -4.50 -14.85
N PRO A 71 -0.92 -4.51 -16.08
CA PRO A 71 -1.27 -5.51 -17.06
C PRO A 71 -0.94 -6.91 -16.53
N ALA A 72 -1.97 -7.77 -16.42
CA ALA A 72 -1.86 -9.16 -15.92
C ALA A 72 -0.79 -10.01 -16.66
N SER A 73 -0.34 -9.54 -17.82
CA SER A 73 0.63 -10.21 -18.70
C SER A 73 2.09 -10.15 -18.22
N LYS A 74 2.43 -9.43 -17.14
CA LYS A 74 3.83 -9.32 -16.69
C LYS A 74 4.27 -10.31 -15.61
N GLY A 75 3.40 -11.21 -15.16
CA GLY A 75 3.79 -12.27 -14.22
C GLY A 75 4.31 -11.75 -12.88
N TYR A 76 3.87 -10.57 -12.45
CA TYR A 76 4.18 -10.04 -11.13
C TYR A 76 2.99 -10.25 -10.22
N ALA A 77 3.26 -10.76 -9.02
CA ALA A 77 2.31 -10.83 -7.93
C ALA A 77 3.03 -10.35 -6.66
N LEU A 78 2.29 -9.86 -5.67
CA LEU A 78 2.83 -9.66 -4.33
C LEU A 78 2.75 -10.98 -3.57
N VAL A 79 3.67 -11.19 -2.63
CA VAL A 79 3.55 -12.26 -1.63
C VAL A 79 2.25 -12.02 -0.84
N PRO A 80 1.32 -12.99 -0.79
CA PRO A 80 0.08 -12.83 -0.02
C PRO A 80 0.36 -12.62 1.47
N GLU A 81 -0.51 -11.86 2.12
CA GLU A 81 -0.43 -11.65 3.57
C GLU A 81 -0.47 -13.00 4.31
N GLY A 82 0.49 -13.21 5.22
CA GLY A 82 0.65 -14.47 5.94
C GLY A 82 1.30 -15.62 5.14
N GLU A 83 1.58 -15.47 3.84
CA GLU A 83 2.27 -16.45 3.02
C GLU A 83 3.77 -16.12 2.85
N LYS A 84 4.43 -15.84 3.98
CA LYS A 84 5.89 -15.64 4.07
C LYS A 84 6.61 -16.93 4.49
N ALA A 85 7.92 -17.01 4.26
CA ALA A 85 8.74 -18.08 4.83
C ALA A 85 8.73 -18.02 6.38
N GLU A 86 8.94 -19.17 7.04
CA GLU A 86 8.89 -19.25 8.51
C GLU A 86 9.85 -18.27 9.20
N ASP A 87 11.04 -18.09 8.62
CA ASP A 87 12.11 -17.22 9.15
C ASP A 87 12.01 -15.76 8.69
N GLU A 88 11.01 -15.39 7.88
CA GLU A 88 10.83 -14.01 7.41
C GLU A 88 9.93 -13.20 8.35
N GLU A 89 10.13 -11.88 8.44
CA GLU A 89 9.17 -11.00 9.11
C GLU A 89 8.01 -10.63 8.18
N GLU A 90 6.90 -10.12 8.70
CA GLU A 90 5.86 -9.53 7.83
C GLU A 90 6.42 -8.35 7.03
N GLY A 91 5.83 -8.07 5.87
CA GLY A 91 6.25 -6.95 5.03
C GLY A 91 6.09 -5.59 5.75
N ALA A 92 7.04 -4.69 5.55
CA ALA A 92 7.06 -3.36 6.14
C ALA A 92 7.37 -2.26 5.11
N LEU A 93 7.30 -0.98 5.52
CA LEU A 93 7.52 0.15 4.62
C LEU A 93 8.92 0.17 3.99
N CYS A 94 9.94 -0.37 4.68
CA CYS A 94 11.30 -0.49 4.14
C CYS A 94 11.38 -1.42 2.92
N ASP A 95 10.39 -2.29 2.72
CA ASP A 95 10.32 -3.26 1.63
C ASP A 95 9.71 -2.67 0.34
N VAL A 96 9.05 -1.51 0.42
CA VAL A 96 8.40 -0.87 -0.74
C VAL A 96 9.41 -0.46 -1.80
N ALA A 97 10.52 0.17 -1.42
CA ALA A 97 11.54 0.61 -2.38
C ALA A 97 12.27 -0.57 -3.08
N PRO A 98 12.74 -1.61 -2.36
CA PRO A 98 13.19 -2.86 -2.97
C PRO A 98 12.20 -3.47 -3.97
N THR A 99 10.91 -3.50 -3.63
CA THR A 99 9.84 -4.02 -4.51
C THR A 99 9.73 -3.21 -5.80
N VAL A 100 9.85 -1.87 -5.72
CA VAL A 100 9.86 -0.99 -6.91
C VAL A 100 11.09 -1.25 -7.78
N LEU A 101 12.28 -1.40 -7.19
CA LEU A 101 13.51 -1.68 -7.94
C LEU A 101 13.41 -3.01 -8.70
N ASP A 102 12.86 -4.05 -8.05
CA ASP A 102 12.64 -5.37 -8.65
C ASP A 102 11.66 -5.29 -9.83
N LEU A 103 10.53 -4.58 -9.69
CA LEU A 103 9.60 -4.31 -10.80
C LEU A 103 10.26 -3.60 -12.00
N LEU A 104 11.25 -2.73 -11.73
CA LEU A 104 11.99 -2.00 -12.75
C LEU A 104 13.19 -2.78 -13.31
N GLY A 105 13.53 -3.94 -12.74
CA GLY A 105 14.73 -4.71 -13.09
C GLY A 105 16.03 -3.98 -12.73
N ILE A 106 16.00 -3.10 -11.73
CA ILE A 106 17.16 -2.34 -11.26
C ILE A 106 17.78 -3.08 -10.06
N PRO A 107 19.11 -3.28 -10.03
CA PRO A 107 19.77 -3.88 -8.88
C PRO A 107 19.53 -3.08 -7.59
N GLN A 108 19.18 -3.78 -6.51
CA GLN A 108 19.05 -3.19 -5.19
C GLN A 108 20.44 -2.82 -4.63
N PRO A 109 20.64 -1.60 -4.12
CA PRO A 109 21.88 -1.21 -3.46
C PRO A 109 22.02 -1.86 -2.07
N GLU A 110 23.25 -2.06 -1.60
CA GLU A 110 23.54 -2.75 -0.32
C GLU A 110 23.00 -1.98 0.90
N GLU A 111 22.82 -0.66 0.81
CA GLU A 111 22.27 0.16 1.88
C GLU A 111 20.76 -0.06 2.10
N MET A 112 20.04 -0.58 1.11
CA MET A 112 18.64 -0.99 1.29
C MET A 112 18.61 -2.37 1.93
N THR A 113 18.27 -2.44 3.21
CA THR A 113 18.19 -3.70 3.97
C THR A 113 16.82 -4.36 3.93
N GLY A 114 15.80 -3.68 3.40
CA GLY A 114 14.49 -4.27 3.11
C GLY A 114 14.58 -5.28 1.96
N ARG A 115 13.47 -5.97 1.67
CA ARG A 115 13.39 -6.97 0.62
C ARG A 115 12.24 -6.71 -0.35
N SER A 116 12.34 -7.22 -1.57
CA SER A 116 11.22 -7.18 -2.50
C SER A 116 10.07 -8.05 -1.99
N LEU A 117 8.84 -7.52 -2.04
CA LEU A 117 7.60 -8.23 -1.73
C LEU A 117 6.96 -8.85 -2.98
N LEU A 118 7.67 -8.88 -4.12
CA LEU A 118 7.20 -9.61 -5.29
C LEU A 118 7.33 -11.12 -5.07
N ALA A 119 6.25 -11.84 -5.33
CA ALA A 119 6.26 -13.29 -5.44
C ALA A 119 7.00 -13.72 -6.72
N LYS A 120 7.86 -14.73 -6.61
CA LYS A 120 8.49 -15.35 -7.77
C LYS A 120 7.46 -16.17 -8.52
N VAL A 121 6.86 -15.60 -9.56
CA VAL A 121 6.07 -16.37 -10.53
C VAL A 121 7.06 -17.20 -11.36
N GLY A 122 6.91 -18.52 -11.33
CA GLY A 122 7.85 -19.47 -11.93
C GLY A 122 8.19 -19.15 -13.38
N LYS A 123 9.47 -19.34 -13.74
CA LYS A 123 9.92 -19.44 -15.13
C LYS A 123 9.28 -20.62 -15.84
#